data_AF-A0A9Q9MHZ0-F1
#
_entry.id   AF-A0A9Q9MHZ0-F1
#
_cell.length_a   1.000
_cell.length_b   1.000
_cell.length_c   1.000
_cell.angle_alpha   90.00
_cell.angle_beta   90.00
_cell.angle_gamma   90.00
#
_symmetry.space_group_name_H-M   'P 1'
#
loop_
_entity.id
_entity.type
_entity.pdbx_description
1 polymer ?
#
loop_
_entity_poly.entity_id
_entity_poly.type
_entity_poly.pdbx_seq_one_letter_code
_entity_poly.pdbx_strand_id
1 'polypeptide(L)'
;MDDDDRDAAADGLSADDFVPAEGGTWHGLLFANPVVGLPPQLTWSFTFPFRDVVRDGDETAPALTVEWLPVPATGWRHLAGHHVTCDSFAEPAEASVYHHIHHRFDRIDLRLAEQDGHRLRAVATVAGDIDRLGVDPVRADAWLTFTGILVQLPQVSDPAVALDRLAAHTDPTGLTFRPGHPGAALRFAAAPD
;
A
#
# COMPACT_ATOMS: atom_id res chain seq x y z
N MET A 1 11.79 46.76 -14.45
CA MET A 1 13.00 46.22 -13.78
C MET A 1 12.49 44.86 -13.37
N ASP A 2 12.55 43.96 -14.34
CA ASP A 2 11.83 42.69 -14.35
C ASP A 2 12.90 41.64 -14.08
N ASP A 3 12.92 41.15 -12.86
CA ASP A 3 13.77 40.05 -12.40
C ASP A 3 12.99 39.31 -11.29
N ASP A 4 11.84 38.74 -11.65
CA ASP A 4 11.05 37.91 -10.72
C ASP A 4 10.43 36.69 -11.42
N ASP A 5 11.14 36.14 -12.43
CA ASP A 5 10.68 35.00 -13.24
C ASP A 5 11.81 33.99 -13.53
N ARG A 6 12.80 33.90 -12.64
CA ARG A 6 13.82 32.85 -12.68
C ARG A 6 13.70 31.95 -11.46
N ASP A 7 13.43 30.68 -11.73
CA ASP A 7 13.63 29.51 -10.87
C ASP A 7 12.50 29.03 -9.94
N ALA A 8 11.24 29.06 -10.41
CA ALA A 8 10.21 28.17 -9.84
C ALA A 8 10.27 26.72 -10.39
N ALA A 9 11.21 26.42 -11.29
CA ALA A 9 11.32 25.13 -11.99
C ALA A 9 12.52 24.26 -11.55
N ALA A 10 13.32 24.71 -10.58
CA ALA A 10 14.56 24.01 -10.20
C ALA A 10 14.38 22.92 -9.11
N ASP A 11 13.31 22.99 -8.30
CA ASP A 11 13.13 22.10 -7.13
C ASP A 11 12.01 21.04 -7.29
N GLY A 12 11.35 20.97 -8.46
CA GLY A 12 10.21 20.08 -8.67
C GLY A 12 10.62 18.67 -9.11
N LEU A 13 10.05 17.64 -8.48
CA LEU A 13 10.03 16.30 -9.07
C LEU A 13 9.29 16.34 -10.42
N SER A 14 9.75 15.51 -11.35
CA SER A 14 9.18 15.29 -12.66
C SER A 14 8.70 13.84 -12.77
N ALA A 15 7.87 13.56 -13.78
CA ALA A 15 7.44 12.20 -14.06
C ALA A 15 8.63 11.24 -14.30
N ASP A 16 9.75 11.75 -14.81
CA ASP A 16 10.95 10.96 -15.10
C ASP A 16 11.70 10.52 -13.83
N ASP A 17 11.43 11.13 -12.68
CA ASP A 17 12.01 10.71 -11.40
C ASP A 17 11.29 9.46 -10.84
N PHE A 18 10.11 9.12 -11.34
CA PHE A 18 9.31 7.96 -10.92
C PHE A 18 9.65 6.70 -11.71
N VAL A 19 10.93 6.32 -11.73
CA VAL A 19 11.39 5.07 -12.35
C VAL A 19 11.10 3.90 -11.39
N PRO A 20 10.27 2.90 -11.75
CA PRO A 20 10.00 1.78 -10.86
C PRO A 20 11.28 1.03 -10.47
N ALA A 21 11.41 0.73 -9.17
CA ALA A 21 12.42 -0.19 -8.66
C ALA A 21 11.83 -1.60 -8.55
N GLU A 22 12.71 -2.62 -8.56
CA GLU A 22 12.27 -3.99 -8.33
C GLU A 22 11.83 -4.19 -6.86
N GLY A 23 10.87 -5.10 -6.67
CA GLY A 23 10.37 -5.47 -5.35
C GLY A 23 9.19 -4.61 -4.91
N GLY A 24 9.18 -4.29 -3.61
CA GLY A 24 8.03 -3.74 -2.93
C GLY A 24 7.27 -4.78 -2.12
N THR A 25 6.23 -4.33 -1.43
CA THR A 25 5.52 -5.17 -0.46
C THR A 25 4.02 -5.02 -0.57
N TRP A 26 3.32 -6.06 -0.13
CA TRP A 26 1.90 -5.99 0.14
C TRP A 26 1.56 -6.73 1.43
N HIS A 27 0.53 -6.27 2.12
CA HIS A 27 0.08 -6.88 3.37
C HIS A 27 -1.41 -6.62 3.61
N GLY A 28 -2.00 -7.46 4.46
CA GLY A 28 -3.36 -7.27 4.93
C GLY A 28 -3.39 -6.59 6.30
N LEU A 29 -4.46 -5.88 6.58
CA LEU A 29 -4.80 -5.37 7.90
C LEU A 29 -6.26 -5.71 8.20
N LEU A 30 -6.47 -6.60 9.17
CA LEU A 30 -7.77 -6.81 9.79
C LEU A 30 -7.91 -5.86 10.96
N PHE A 31 -8.73 -4.82 10.80
CA PHE A 31 -8.90 -3.76 11.77
C PHE A 31 -10.37 -3.54 12.13
N ALA A 32 -10.62 -3.15 13.36
CA ALA A 32 -11.92 -2.70 13.83
C ALA A 32 -11.75 -1.50 14.76
N ASN A 33 -12.67 -0.54 14.68
CA ASN A 33 -12.68 0.61 15.58
C ASN A 33 -14.10 0.85 16.14
N PRO A 34 -14.42 0.29 17.32
CA PRO A 34 -15.74 0.44 17.93
C PRO A 34 -16.04 1.86 18.38
N VAL A 35 -15.02 2.72 18.58
CA VAL A 35 -15.20 4.13 18.97
C VAL A 35 -15.95 4.90 17.89
N VAL A 36 -15.66 4.61 16.62
CA VAL A 36 -16.31 5.23 15.45
C VAL A 36 -17.31 4.29 14.77
N GLY A 37 -17.61 3.14 15.38
CA GLY A 37 -18.55 2.16 14.84
C GLY A 37 -18.05 1.39 13.62
N LEU A 38 -16.74 1.37 13.35
CA LEU A 38 -16.15 0.60 12.25
C LEU A 38 -16.10 -0.89 12.62
N PRO A 39 -16.88 -1.77 11.97
CA PRO A 39 -16.81 -3.21 12.22
C PRO A 39 -15.47 -3.77 11.73
N PRO A 40 -15.09 -5.00 12.13
CA PRO A 40 -13.93 -5.69 11.58
C PRO A 40 -13.97 -5.75 10.05
N GLN A 41 -12.92 -5.23 9.42
CA GLN A 41 -12.73 -5.27 7.97
C GLN A 41 -11.29 -5.61 7.65
N LEU A 42 -11.10 -6.46 6.64
CA LEU A 42 -9.80 -6.77 6.07
C LEU A 42 -9.56 -5.88 4.87
N THR A 43 -8.53 -5.05 4.95
CA THR A 43 -8.05 -4.22 3.85
C THR A 43 -6.62 -4.60 3.47
N TRP A 44 -6.19 -4.20 2.29
CA TRP A 44 -4.87 -4.48 1.75
C TRP A 44 -4.11 -3.18 1.49
N SER A 45 -2.80 -3.23 1.74
CA SER A 45 -1.87 -2.16 1.42
C SER A 45 -0.80 -2.66 0.47
N PHE A 46 -0.43 -1.82 -0.48
CA PHE A 46 0.56 -2.10 -1.53
C PHE A 46 1.57 -0.95 -1.56
N THR A 47 2.86 -1.29 -1.53
CA THR A 47 3.95 -0.32 -1.56
C THR A 47 4.87 -0.64 -2.74
N PHE A 48 4.95 0.30 -3.66
CA PHE A 48 5.76 0.24 -4.87
C PHE A 48 6.96 1.18 -4.70
N PRO A 49 8.19 0.64 -4.60
CA PRO A 49 9.38 1.48 -4.56
C PRO A 49 9.67 2.04 -5.96
N PHE A 50 10.14 3.28 -5.99
CA PHE A 50 10.84 3.83 -7.15
C PHE A 50 12.34 3.82 -6.88
N ARG A 51 13.15 4.07 -7.90
CA ARG A 51 14.60 4.25 -7.74
C ARG A 51 14.88 5.51 -6.94
N ASP A 52 16.01 5.50 -6.25
CA ASP A 52 16.46 6.66 -5.50
C ASP A 52 16.69 7.85 -6.44
N VAL A 53 16.22 9.01 -6.02
CA VAL A 53 16.38 10.29 -6.72
C VAL A 53 17.46 11.06 -5.99
N VAL A 54 18.54 11.38 -6.71
CA VAL A 54 19.67 12.14 -6.19
C VAL A 54 19.70 13.53 -6.82
N ARG A 55 19.51 14.57 -6.01
CA ARG A 55 19.57 15.99 -6.43
C ARG A 55 20.28 16.82 -5.38
N ASP A 56 21.19 17.69 -5.83
CA ASP A 56 21.93 18.62 -4.96
C ASP A 56 22.60 17.99 -3.73
N GLY A 57 22.94 16.69 -3.83
CA GLY A 57 23.57 15.93 -2.75
C GLY A 57 22.60 15.32 -1.73
N ASP A 58 21.29 15.49 -1.91
CA ASP A 58 20.25 14.77 -1.17
C ASP A 58 19.78 13.54 -1.96
N GLU A 59 19.52 12.44 -1.24
CA GLU A 59 19.09 11.16 -1.80
C GLU A 59 17.75 10.79 -1.17
N THR A 60 16.74 10.61 -2.01
CA THR A 60 15.39 10.26 -1.59
C THR A 60 14.96 8.95 -2.21
N ALA A 61 14.24 8.13 -1.45
CA ALA A 61 13.69 6.86 -1.90
C ALA A 61 12.16 6.98 -2.04
N PRO A 62 11.66 7.52 -3.17
CA PRO A 62 10.23 7.67 -3.34
C PRO A 62 9.51 6.34 -3.42
N ALA A 63 8.28 6.30 -2.91
CA ALA A 63 7.44 5.11 -3.00
C ALA A 63 5.97 5.50 -3.20
N LEU A 64 5.27 4.76 -4.06
CA LEU A 64 3.82 4.83 -4.18
C LEU A 64 3.20 3.86 -3.18
N THR A 65 2.28 4.34 -2.35
CA THR A 65 1.44 3.52 -1.49
C THR A 65 -0.01 3.58 -1.93
N VAL A 66 -0.68 2.42 -1.89
CA VAL A 66 -2.13 2.28 -1.95
C VAL A 66 -2.54 1.56 -0.69
N GLU A 67 -3.37 2.16 0.15
CA GLU A 67 -3.69 1.69 1.49
C GLU A 67 -5.20 1.60 1.71
N TRP A 68 -5.59 0.82 2.72
CA TRP A 68 -6.99 0.60 3.11
C TRP A 68 -7.87 0.01 2.00
N LEU A 69 -7.28 -0.69 1.02
CA LEU A 69 -8.03 -1.19 -0.14
C LEU A 69 -8.83 -2.46 0.21
N PRO A 70 -10.17 -2.43 0.19
CA PRO A 70 -10.95 -3.65 0.23
C PRO A 70 -10.80 -4.39 -1.10
N VAL A 71 -10.42 -5.67 -1.04
CA VAL A 71 -10.38 -6.54 -2.23
C VAL A 71 -11.30 -7.74 -1.96
N PRO A 72 -12.30 -8.01 -2.82
CA PRO A 72 -13.26 -9.09 -2.61
C PRO A 72 -12.68 -10.46 -2.98
N ALA A 73 -11.49 -10.78 -2.46
CA ALA A 73 -10.81 -12.05 -2.65
C ALA A 73 -11.22 -13.05 -1.56
N THR A 74 -11.28 -14.33 -1.90
CA THR A 74 -11.61 -15.41 -0.97
C THR A 74 -10.46 -15.78 -0.04
N GLY A 75 -9.22 -15.41 -0.40
CA GLY A 75 -8.01 -15.77 0.32
C GLY A 75 -6.84 -14.88 -0.07
N TRP A 76 -5.86 -14.72 0.82
CA TRP A 76 -4.63 -13.98 0.53
C TRP A 76 -3.83 -14.59 -0.64
N ARG A 77 -4.01 -15.88 -0.91
CA ARG A 77 -3.42 -16.59 -2.06
C ARG A 77 -4.18 -16.39 -3.39
N HIS A 78 -5.26 -15.62 -3.38
CA HIS A 78 -6.20 -15.48 -4.50
C HIS A 78 -6.53 -14.01 -4.79
N LEU A 79 -5.52 -13.13 -4.81
CA LEU A 79 -5.69 -11.71 -5.14
C LEU A 79 -5.52 -11.41 -6.63
N ALA A 80 -4.83 -12.27 -7.38
CA ALA A 80 -4.70 -12.08 -8.82
C ALA A 80 -6.05 -12.13 -9.56
N GLY A 81 -6.18 -11.32 -10.59
CA GLY A 81 -7.40 -11.16 -11.40
C GLY A 81 -8.32 -10.03 -10.93
N HIS A 82 -8.07 -9.43 -9.76
CA HIS A 82 -8.85 -8.29 -9.28
C HIS A 82 -8.37 -6.97 -9.90
N HIS A 83 -9.34 -6.10 -10.22
CA HIS A 83 -9.13 -4.73 -10.64
C HIS A 83 -9.98 -3.84 -9.75
N VAL A 84 -9.38 -2.84 -9.13
CA VAL A 84 -10.06 -1.89 -8.24
C VAL A 84 -9.80 -0.48 -8.74
N THR A 85 -10.86 0.31 -8.80
CA THR A 85 -10.82 1.73 -9.13
C THR A 85 -11.43 2.53 -7.99
N CYS A 86 -10.82 3.66 -7.66
CA CYS A 86 -11.36 4.64 -6.72
C CYS A 86 -11.32 6.01 -7.40
N ASP A 87 -12.41 6.75 -7.33
CA ASP A 87 -12.55 8.06 -8.00
C ASP A 87 -12.45 9.24 -7.00
N SER A 88 -12.26 8.96 -5.72
CA SER A 88 -12.13 9.94 -4.65
C SER A 88 -11.15 9.45 -3.59
N PHE A 89 -10.34 10.37 -3.07
CA PHE A 89 -9.42 10.08 -1.98
C PHE A 89 -10.17 9.57 -0.74
N ALA A 90 -9.59 8.54 -0.09
CA ALA A 90 -10.11 7.88 1.11
C ALA A 90 -11.48 7.20 0.94
N GLU A 91 -11.93 6.97 -0.30
CA GLU A 91 -13.20 6.31 -0.61
C GLU A 91 -13.05 5.24 -1.70
N PRO A 92 -12.88 3.94 -1.35
CA PRO A 92 -12.62 3.38 -0.02
C PRO A 92 -11.13 3.34 0.37
N ALA A 93 -10.22 3.69 -0.54
CA ALA A 93 -8.78 3.56 -0.36
C ALA A 93 -8.07 4.90 -0.41
N GLU A 94 -6.86 4.92 0.14
CA GLU A 94 -5.96 6.05 0.08
C GLU A 94 -4.80 5.74 -0.85
N ALA A 95 -4.37 6.72 -1.62
CA ALA A 95 -3.13 6.63 -2.38
C ALA A 95 -2.24 7.84 -2.11
N SER A 96 -0.95 7.57 -1.97
CA SER A 96 0.03 8.63 -1.79
C SER A 96 1.38 8.26 -2.39
N VAL A 97 2.14 9.27 -2.81
CA VAL A 97 3.56 9.14 -3.02
C VAL A 97 4.28 9.66 -1.78
N TYR A 98 5.15 8.84 -1.20
CA TYR A 98 6.10 9.31 -0.22
C TYR A 98 7.29 9.96 -0.93
N HIS A 99 7.51 11.25 -0.70
CA HIS A 99 8.71 11.99 -1.04
C HIS A 99 8.95 13.02 0.07
N HIS A 100 9.78 12.64 1.05
CA HIS A 100 9.94 13.24 2.39
C HIS A 100 8.66 13.28 3.26
N ILE A 101 7.50 13.46 2.65
CA ILE A 101 6.16 13.41 3.23
C ILE A 101 5.22 12.66 2.29
N HIS A 102 4.02 12.34 2.76
CA HIS A 102 2.98 11.76 1.91
C HIS A 102 2.29 12.86 1.09
N HIS A 103 2.28 12.69 -0.23
CA HIS A 103 1.55 13.50 -1.19
C HIS A 103 0.39 12.69 -1.75
N ARG A 104 -0.85 13.13 -1.50
CA ARG A 104 -2.07 12.36 -1.74
C ARG A 104 -2.58 12.50 -3.17
N PHE A 105 -3.20 11.43 -3.65
CA PHE A 105 -3.84 11.35 -4.96
C PHE A 105 -5.30 10.96 -4.83
N ASP A 106 -6.15 11.59 -5.64
CA ASP A 106 -7.60 11.45 -5.58
C ASP A 106 -8.11 10.14 -6.19
N ARG A 107 -7.43 9.66 -7.25
CA ARG A 107 -7.89 8.53 -8.05
C ARG A 107 -6.89 7.39 -8.04
N ILE A 108 -7.40 6.16 -8.07
CA ILE A 108 -6.64 4.91 -8.07
C ILE A 108 -7.18 4.00 -9.18
N ASP A 109 -6.30 3.46 -10.02
CA ASP A 109 -6.54 2.28 -10.86
C ASP A 109 -5.48 1.24 -10.48
N LEU A 110 -5.88 0.18 -9.76
CA LEU A 110 -5.00 -0.89 -9.31
C LEU A 110 -5.42 -2.23 -9.91
N ARG A 111 -4.52 -2.85 -10.67
CA ARG A 111 -4.69 -4.20 -11.22
C ARG A 111 -3.78 -5.18 -10.51
N LEU A 112 -4.35 -6.21 -9.90
CA LEU A 112 -3.63 -7.33 -9.31
C LEU A 112 -3.50 -8.41 -10.38
N ALA A 113 -2.42 -8.35 -11.16
CA ALA A 113 -2.34 -9.00 -12.46
C ALA A 113 -2.04 -10.51 -12.37
N GLU A 114 -1.05 -10.88 -11.55
CA GLU A 114 -0.52 -12.24 -11.48
C GLU A 114 -0.04 -12.53 -10.06
N GLN A 115 -0.18 -13.77 -9.60
CA GLN A 115 0.29 -14.18 -8.27
C GLN A 115 1.09 -15.48 -8.39
N ASP A 116 2.29 -15.47 -7.80
CA ASP A 116 3.21 -16.59 -7.74
C ASP A 116 3.63 -16.81 -6.28
N GLY A 117 2.98 -17.77 -5.63
CA GLY A 117 3.15 -18.03 -4.21
C GLY A 117 2.84 -16.80 -3.35
N HIS A 118 3.87 -16.23 -2.72
CA HIS A 118 3.77 -15.06 -1.85
C HIS A 118 4.03 -13.75 -2.61
N ARG A 119 4.33 -13.81 -3.92
CA ARG A 119 4.57 -12.64 -4.75
C ARG A 119 3.31 -12.30 -5.55
N LEU A 120 3.04 -11.01 -5.69
CA LEU A 120 1.90 -10.50 -6.45
C LEU A 120 2.38 -9.42 -7.41
N ARG A 121 2.20 -9.61 -8.71
CA ARG A 121 2.40 -8.55 -9.68
C ARG A 121 1.22 -7.61 -9.63
N ALA A 122 1.48 -6.37 -9.27
CA ALA A 122 0.47 -5.33 -9.21
C ALA A 122 0.87 -4.16 -10.11
N VAL A 123 -0.13 -3.53 -10.72
CA VAL A 123 0.02 -2.37 -11.57
C VAL A 123 -0.88 -1.28 -11.04
N ALA A 124 -0.29 -0.23 -10.50
CA ALA A 124 -0.99 0.91 -9.94
C ALA A 124 -0.84 2.13 -10.85
N THR A 125 -1.91 2.90 -11.02
CA THR A 125 -1.87 4.24 -11.58
C THR A 125 -2.70 5.13 -10.66
N VAL A 126 -2.12 6.24 -10.21
CA VAL A 126 -2.78 7.20 -9.33
C VAL A 126 -2.76 8.57 -9.98
N ALA A 127 -3.83 9.34 -9.75
CA ALA A 127 -4.05 10.60 -10.43
C ALA A 127 -4.85 11.58 -9.56
N GLY A 128 -4.90 12.86 -9.96
CA GLY A 128 -5.52 13.91 -9.16
C GLY A 128 -4.64 14.30 -7.97
N ASP A 129 -3.50 14.90 -8.26
CA ASP A 129 -2.50 15.36 -7.28
C ASP A 129 -3.09 16.43 -6.34
N ILE A 130 -3.50 16.02 -5.13
CA ILE A 130 -4.18 16.87 -4.14
C ILE A 130 -3.18 17.85 -3.50
N ASP A 131 -1.99 17.35 -3.20
CA ASP A 131 -0.97 18.07 -2.44
C ASP A 131 0.03 18.84 -3.31
N ARG A 132 -0.16 18.79 -4.64
CA ARG A 132 0.62 19.54 -5.65
C ARG A 132 2.09 19.14 -5.69
N LEU A 133 2.35 17.84 -5.65
CA LEU A 133 3.66 17.27 -5.92
C LEU A 133 4.21 17.68 -7.29
N GLY A 134 3.33 17.95 -8.26
CA GLY A 134 3.66 18.40 -9.61
C GLY A 134 3.73 17.27 -10.64
N VAL A 135 3.32 16.05 -10.26
CA VAL A 135 3.33 14.87 -11.15
C VAL A 135 1.98 14.17 -11.10
N ASP A 136 1.30 14.11 -12.25
CA ASP A 136 0.00 13.47 -12.42
C ASP A 136 -0.16 12.99 -13.88
N PRO A 137 -0.37 11.70 -14.16
CA PRO A 137 -0.47 10.58 -13.21
C PRO A 137 0.90 10.01 -12.80
N VAL A 138 0.91 9.26 -11.69
CA VAL A 138 2.04 8.40 -11.28
C VAL A 138 1.68 6.94 -11.50
N ARG A 139 2.60 6.14 -12.05
CA ARG A 139 2.37 4.73 -12.38
C ARG A 139 3.50 3.84 -11.88
N ALA A 140 3.13 2.68 -11.34
CA ALA A 140 4.05 1.62 -10.97
C ALA A 140 3.57 0.24 -11.47
N ASP A 141 4.51 -0.62 -11.87
CA ASP A 141 4.31 -2.04 -12.21
C ASP A 141 5.44 -2.83 -11.56
N ALA A 142 5.11 -3.65 -10.57
CA ALA A 142 6.12 -4.40 -9.81
C ALA A 142 5.57 -5.72 -9.26
N TRP A 143 6.50 -6.66 -9.03
CA TRP A 143 6.27 -7.83 -8.21
C TRP A 143 6.47 -7.49 -6.73
N LEU A 144 5.38 -7.51 -5.99
CA LEU A 144 5.33 -7.19 -4.57
C LEU A 144 5.43 -8.47 -3.73
N THR A 145 6.17 -8.41 -2.62
CA THR A 145 6.30 -9.53 -1.68
C THR A 145 5.28 -9.42 -0.56
N PHE A 146 4.57 -10.52 -0.28
CA PHE A 146 3.65 -10.61 0.85
C PHE A 146 4.42 -10.55 2.16
N THR A 147 4.07 -9.60 3.02
CA THR A 147 4.72 -9.48 4.33
C THR A 147 3.84 -9.95 5.49
N GLY A 148 2.60 -10.37 5.20
CA GLY A 148 1.68 -10.96 6.17
C GLY A 148 0.36 -10.22 6.29
N ILE A 149 -0.41 -10.60 7.30
CA ILE A 149 -1.64 -9.93 7.73
C ILE A 149 -1.46 -9.50 9.18
N LEU A 150 -1.73 -8.23 9.44
CA LEU A 150 -1.82 -7.66 10.78
C LEU A 150 -3.26 -7.79 11.27
N VAL A 151 -3.45 -8.33 12.46
CA VAL A 151 -4.75 -8.40 13.12
C VAL A 151 -4.73 -7.43 14.30
N GLN A 152 -5.51 -6.37 14.18
CA GLN A 152 -5.66 -5.32 15.18
C GLN A 152 -7.14 -5.19 15.54
N LEU A 153 -7.60 -6.06 16.42
CA LEU A 153 -8.98 -6.09 16.90
C LEU A 153 -9.02 -5.72 18.39
N PRO A 154 -10.01 -4.94 18.83
CA PRO A 154 -10.20 -4.63 20.25
C PRO A 154 -10.28 -5.92 21.08
N GLN A 155 -9.57 -5.94 22.22
CA GLN A 155 -9.59 -7.04 23.19
C GLN A 155 -9.09 -8.40 22.64
N VAL A 156 -8.46 -8.44 21.47
CA VAL A 156 -7.83 -9.65 20.95
C VAL A 156 -6.32 -9.54 21.10
N SER A 157 -5.76 -10.31 22.05
CA SER A 157 -4.31 -10.41 22.28
C SER A 157 -3.78 -11.83 22.10
N ASP A 158 -4.67 -12.83 22.00
CA ASP A 158 -4.31 -14.23 21.80
C ASP A 158 -4.18 -14.55 20.30
N PRO A 159 -3.05 -15.12 19.84
CA PRO A 159 -2.86 -15.46 18.44
C PRO A 159 -3.84 -16.48 17.86
N ALA A 160 -4.31 -17.46 18.65
CA ALA A 160 -5.27 -18.44 18.14
C ALA A 160 -6.64 -17.78 17.93
N VAL A 161 -7.09 -16.96 18.88
CA VAL A 161 -8.32 -16.17 18.74
C VAL A 161 -8.23 -15.21 17.55
N ALA A 162 -7.09 -14.55 17.35
CA ALA A 162 -6.88 -13.66 16.22
C ALA A 162 -6.93 -14.38 14.87
N LEU A 163 -6.34 -15.57 14.78
CA LEU A 163 -6.39 -16.41 13.57
C LEU A 163 -7.82 -16.85 13.24
N ASP A 164 -8.58 -17.28 14.25
CA ASP A 164 -9.99 -17.64 14.10
C ASP A 164 -10.84 -16.46 13.61
N ARG A 165 -10.57 -15.26 14.14
CA ARG A 165 -11.23 -14.02 13.65
C ARG A 165 -10.84 -13.71 12.23
N LEU A 166 -9.57 -13.86 11.87
CA LEU A 166 -9.08 -13.64 10.52
C LEU A 166 -9.72 -14.61 9.51
N ALA A 167 -9.96 -15.86 9.90
CA ALA A 167 -10.59 -16.88 9.05
C ALA A 167 -12.00 -16.49 8.57
N ALA A 168 -12.68 -15.56 9.24
CA ALA A 168 -13.97 -15.04 8.80
C ALA A 168 -13.88 -14.04 7.63
N HIS A 169 -12.67 -13.54 7.32
CA HIS A 169 -12.44 -12.51 6.31
C HIS A 169 -11.57 -12.99 5.15
N THR A 170 -10.79 -14.05 5.33
CA THR A 170 -9.90 -14.61 4.31
C THR A 170 -9.54 -16.05 4.67
N ASP A 171 -9.25 -16.90 3.68
CA ASP A 171 -8.65 -18.21 3.94
C ASP A 171 -7.26 -18.05 4.61
N PRO A 172 -7.09 -18.45 5.89
CA PRO A 172 -5.83 -18.27 6.61
C PRO A 172 -4.80 -19.37 6.29
N THR A 173 -5.11 -20.30 5.39
CA THR A 173 -4.26 -21.46 5.10
C THR A 173 -2.83 -21.04 4.72
N GLY A 174 -1.87 -21.66 5.41
CA GLY A 174 -0.44 -21.37 5.23
C GLY A 174 0.05 -20.12 5.96
N LEU A 175 -0.76 -19.47 6.79
CA LEU A 175 -0.33 -18.41 7.69
C LEU A 175 0.10 -18.96 9.06
N THR A 176 1.14 -18.36 9.63
CA THR A 176 1.68 -18.68 10.96
C THR A 176 1.89 -17.40 11.76
N PHE A 177 1.58 -17.44 13.05
CA PHE A 177 1.83 -16.32 13.95
C PHE A 177 3.35 -16.02 14.02
N ARG A 178 3.71 -14.75 13.87
CA ARG A 178 5.08 -14.27 14.01
C ARG A 178 5.19 -13.36 15.24
N PRO A 179 5.82 -13.83 16.33
CA PRO A 179 6.02 -13.00 17.51
C PRO A 179 7.00 -11.85 17.22
N GLY A 180 6.92 -10.78 18.01
CA GLY A 180 7.91 -9.70 17.97
C GLY A 180 7.64 -8.60 16.93
N HIS A 181 6.44 -8.53 16.33
CA HIS A 181 6.06 -7.33 15.58
C HIS A 181 5.98 -6.14 16.56
N PRO A 182 6.67 -5.02 16.30
CA PRO A 182 6.52 -3.81 17.10
C PRO A 182 5.08 -3.27 16.96
N GLY A 183 4.36 -3.13 18.08
CA GLY A 183 2.98 -2.62 18.10
C GLY A 183 1.99 -3.56 18.79
N ALA A 184 0.72 -3.15 18.81
CA ALA A 184 -0.37 -3.92 19.42
C ALA A 184 -0.98 -4.98 18.49
N ALA A 185 -0.59 -5.01 17.22
CA ALA A 185 -1.15 -5.92 16.22
C ALA A 185 -0.47 -7.30 16.25
N LEU A 186 -1.27 -8.35 16.09
CA LEU A 186 -0.78 -9.72 15.92
C LEU A 186 -0.48 -9.97 14.45
N ARG A 187 0.76 -10.37 14.12
CA ARG A 187 1.20 -10.61 12.74
C ARG A 187 1.10 -12.09 12.37
N PHE A 188 0.49 -12.36 11.23
CA PHE A 188 0.47 -13.67 10.60
C PHE A 188 1.19 -13.58 9.26
N ALA A 189 2.30 -14.29 9.10
CA ALA A 189 3.03 -14.33 7.85
C ALA A 189 2.96 -15.74 7.25
N ALA A 190 3.28 -15.86 5.95
CA ALA A 190 3.38 -17.17 5.36
C ALA A 190 4.36 -18.07 6.14
N ALA A 191 4.01 -19.35 6.26
CA ALA A 191 4.92 -20.37 6.75
C ALA A 191 6.20 -20.39 5.88
N PRO A 192 7.38 -20.68 6.46
CA PRO A 192 8.55 -20.98 5.63
C PRO A 192 8.24 -22.23 4.79
N ASP A 193 8.73 -22.25 3.56
CA ASP A 193 8.70 -23.45 2.71
C ASP A 193 9.56 -24.59 3.30
#